data_AF-A0A6P0I9G0-F1
#
_entry.id   AF-A0A6P0I9G0-F1
#
_cell.length_a   1.000
_cell.length_b   1.000
_cell.length_c   1.000
_cell.angle_alpha   90.00
_cell.angle_beta   90.00
_cell.angle_gamma   90.00
#
_symmetry.space_group_name_H-M   'P 1'
#
loop_
_entity.id
_entity.type
_entity.pdbx_description
1 polymer ?
#
loop_
_entity_poly.entity_id
_entity_poly.type
_entity_poly.pdbx_seq_one_letter_code
_entity_poly.pdbx_strand_id
1 'polypeptide(L)'
;TENISGDSREKEFLESREKLSQNKRILERYQQQIQELNRPTKFIDSVNNFSDSDEIYIRNAGLILLWPFLKRFLLKIGLVQENLFINITSAERAATLLQYIVDNSIEIPEYILPLNKILCGIDLLEPIDTNLEITKQEITECEYLLSAVIQNWSILKNTSIEGFRKAFLQRKGILKIRDGSYLLQVERETYDILLDRIPWSIKVVKLPWMNNILYVEWNTV
;
A
#
# COMPACT_ATOMS: atom_id res chain seq x y z
N THR A 1 -53.44 19.90 -0.79
CA THR A 1 -52.44 19.23 -1.67
C THR A 1 -51.03 19.43 -1.13
N GLU A 2 -50.82 19.27 0.17
CA GLU A 2 -49.51 19.43 0.82
C GLU A 2 -49.43 18.37 1.91
N ASN A 3 -48.79 17.23 1.64
CA ASN A 3 -48.32 16.28 2.67
C ASN A 3 -47.49 15.12 2.10
N ILE A 4 -47.41 14.95 0.77
CA ILE A 4 -46.68 13.82 0.15
C ILE A 4 -45.18 14.15 -0.09
N SER A 5 -44.80 15.44 -0.03
CA SER A 5 -43.41 15.91 -0.27
C SER A 5 -42.49 15.83 0.97
N GLY A 6 -43.07 15.86 2.18
CA GLY A 6 -42.31 15.81 3.44
C GLY A 6 -41.80 14.41 3.80
N ASP A 7 -42.66 13.39 3.65
CA ASP A 7 -42.41 12.01 4.09
C ASP A 7 -41.27 11.32 3.30
N SER A 8 -41.15 11.60 2.00
CA SER A 8 -40.04 11.07 1.18
C SER A 8 -38.68 11.66 1.54
N ARG A 9 -38.61 12.96 1.86
CA ARG A 9 -37.37 13.62 2.29
C ARG A 9 -36.95 13.18 3.69
N GLU A 10 -37.92 12.92 4.56
CA GLU A 10 -37.67 12.44 5.92
C GLU A 10 -37.14 11.00 5.93
N LYS A 11 -37.66 10.13 5.06
CA LYS A 11 -37.12 8.78 4.82
C LYS A 11 -35.70 8.79 4.25
N GLU A 12 -35.44 9.60 3.21
CA GLU A 12 -34.09 9.72 2.64
C GLU A 12 -33.08 10.25 3.68
N PHE A 13 -33.51 11.17 4.55
CA PHE A 13 -32.69 11.69 5.63
C PHE A 13 -32.39 10.63 6.71
N LEU A 14 -33.38 9.81 7.08
CA LEU A 14 -33.22 8.72 8.04
C LEU A 14 -32.29 7.62 7.51
N GLU A 15 -32.48 7.19 6.26
CA GLU A 15 -31.59 6.21 5.61
C GLU A 15 -30.15 6.70 5.50
N SER A 16 -29.96 8.00 5.20
CA SER A 16 -28.63 8.61 5.13
C SER A 16 -27.94 8.60 6.50
N ARG A 17 -28.69 8.89 7.58
CA ARG A 17 -28.16 8.83 8.96
C ARG A 17 -27.82 7.43 9.41
N GLU A 18 -28.60 6.43 9.02
CA GLU A 18 -28.30 5.03 9.30
C GLU A 18 -27.03 4.57 8.59
N LYS A 19 -26.90 4.86 7.29
CA LYS A 19 -25.67 4.58 6.51
C LYS A 19 -24.44 5.26 7.13
N LEU A 20 -24.56 6.52 7.54
CA LEU A 20 -23.49 7.26 8.23
C LEU A 20 -23.10 6.60 9.57
N SER A 21 -24.08 6.17 10.36
CA SER A 21 -23.86 5.47 11.63
C SER A 21 -23.17 4.11 11.43
N GLN A 22 -23.58 3.36 10.41
CA GLN A 22 -23.00 2.07 10.05
C GLN A 22 -21.55 2.23 9.59
N ASN A 23 -21.28 3.20 8.70
CA ASN A 23 -19.93 3.52 8.24
C ASN A 23 -19.01 3.92 9.40
N LYS A 24 -19.51 4.69 10.37
CA LYS A 24 -18.73 5.09 11.54
C LYS A 24 -18.32 3.88 12.40
N ARG A 25 -19.24 2.94 12.64
CA ARG A 25 -18.95 1.69 13.38
C ARG A 25 -17.93 0.81 12.65
N ILE A 26 -17.99 0.77 11.32
CA ILE A 26 -17.02 0.03 10.50
C ILE A 26 -15.62 0.67 10.64
N LEU A 27 -15.53 2.00 10.53
CA LEU A 27 -14.28 2.73 10.72
C LEU A 27 -13.70 2.53 12.13
N GLU A 28 -14.53 2.52 13.16
CA GLU A 28 -14.11 2.28 14.55
C GLU A 28 -13.52 0.86 14.72
N ARG A 29 -14.13 -0.18 14.13
CA ARG A 29 -13.56 -1.53 14.13
C ARG A 29 -12.22 -1.60 13.39
N TYR A 30 -12.12 -0.97 12.22
CA TYR A 30 -10.86 -0.92 11.49
C TYR A 30 -9.76 -0.23 12.31
N GLN A 31 -10.08 0.87 13.00
CA GLN A 31 -9.14 1.57 13.88
C GLN A 31 -8.70 0.71 15.06
N GLN A 32 -9.63 0.00 15.71
CA GLN A 32 -9.31 -0.92 16.81
C GLN A 32 -8.42 -2.08 16.35
N GLN A 33 -8.70 -2.66 15.19
CA GLN A 33 -7.90 -3.75 14.64
C GLN A 33 -6.48 -3.29 14.31
N ILE A 34 -6.32 -2.09 13.74
CA ILE A 34 -5.01 -1.46 13.50
C ILE A 34 -4.28 -1.18 14.82
N GLN A 35 -4.97 -0.73 15.86
CA GLN A 35 -4.36 -0.51 17.19
C GLN A 35 -3.88 -1.81 17.84
N GLU A 36 -4.67 -2.88 17.78
CA GLU A 36 -4.26 -4.17 18.32
C GLU A 36 -3.05 -4.77 17.59
N LEU A 37 -3.00 -4.64 16.26
CA LEU A 37 -1.89 -5.09 15.43
C LEU A 37 -0.59 -4.30 15.70
N ASN A 38 -0.71 -3.03 16.07
CA ASN A 38 0.45 -2.18 16.40
C ASN A 38 0.96 -2.37 17.85
N ARG A 39 0.38 -3.26 18.66
CA ARG A 39 0.91 -3.54 20.00
C ARG A 39 2.30 -4.19 19.88
N PRO A 40 3.32 -3.66 20.58
CA PRO A 40 4.70 -4.10 20.40
C PRO A 40 4.89 -5.59 20.68
N THR A 41 4.18 -6.17 21.65
CA THR A 41 4.28 -7.59 22.02
C THR A 41 3.77 -8.52 20.91
N LYS A 42 2.57 -8.26 20.36
CA LYS A 42 2.01 -9.07 19.27
C LYS A 42 2.86 -9.00 18.00
N PHE A 43 3.40 -7.82 17.70
CA PHE A 43 4.26 -7.62 16.54
C PHE A 43 5.56 -8.45 16.66
N ILE A 44 6.25 -8.37 17.80
CA ILE A 44 7.50 -9.12 18.04
C ILE A 44 7.26 -10.64 17.93
N ASP A 45 6.16 -11.15 18.50
CA ASP A 45 5.81 -12.58 18.39
C ASP A 45 5.56 -12.99 16.94
N SER A 46 4.86 -12.14 16.17
CA SER A 46 4.60 -12.42 14.75
C SER A 46 5.88 -12.42 13.91
N VAL A 47 6.83 -11.52 14.18
CA VAL A 47 8.12 -11.47 13.48
C VAL A 47 8.99 -12.69 13.85
N ASN A 48 9.10 -13.03 15.13
CA ASN A 48 9.95 -14.15 15.57
C ASN A 48 9.55 -15.47 14.94
N ASN A 49 8.28 -15.61 14.56
CA ASN A 49 7.84 -16.78 13.82
C ASN A 49 8.49 -16.88 12.43
N PHE A 50 9.03 -15.86 11.77
CA PHE A 50 9.57 -15.97 10.39
C PHE A 50 10.98 -16.59 10.26
N SER A 51 11.52 -17.25 11.30
CA SER A 51 12.93 -17.68 11.34
C SER A 51 13.37 -18.78 10.36
N ASP A 52 12.45 -19.57 9.78
CA ASP A 52 12.73 -20.74 8.91
C ASP A 52 12.04 -20.66 7.53
N SER A 53 11.66 -19.47 7.06
CA SER A 53 10.98 -19.30 5.76
C SER A 53 11.93 -19.08 4.59
N ASP A 54 11.49 -19.44 3.38
CA ASP A 54 12.15 -19.02 2.13
C ASP A 54 12.33 -17.49 2.09
N GLU A 55 13.54 -17.07 1.70
CA GLU A 55 13.94 -15.66 1.61
C GLU A 55 13.98 -15.21 0.14
N ILE A 56 13.31 -14.09 -0.15
CA ILE A 56 13.35 -13.45 -1.47
C ILE A 56 14.02 -12.08 -1.33
N TYR A 57 15.16 -11.92 -1.98
CA TYR A 57 15.91 -10.67 -2.00
C TYR A 57 15.32 -9.69 -3.02
N ILE A 58 15.00 -8.47 -2.59
CA ILE A 58 14.41 -7.43 -3.43
C ILE A 58 15.21 -6.13 -3.33
N ARG A 59 15.00 -5.21 -4.29
CA ARG A 59 15.68 -3.90 -4.39
C ARG A 59 14.75 -2.70 -4.35
N ASN A 60 13.45 -2.96 -4.21
CA ASN A 60 12.38 -1.96 -4.18
C ASN A 60 11.61 -1.97 -2.85
N ALA A 61 12.24 -2.44 -1.75
CA ALA A 61 11.61 -2.59 -0.44
C ALA A 61 10.99 -1.28 0.08
N GLY A 62 11.55 -0.14 -0.32
CA GLY A 62 11.09 1.19 0.03
C GLY A 62 9.72 1.56 -0.55
N LEU A 63 9.22 0.83 -1.54
CA LEU A 63 7.85 0.93 -2.05
C LEU A 63 6.82 0.86 -0.91
N ILE A 64 7.13 0.13 0.16
CA ILE A 64 6.26 0.01 1.33
C ILE A 64 5.91 1.36 1.96
N LEU A 65 6.76 2.37 1.84
CA LEU A 65 6.51 3.71 2.38
C LEU A 65 5.28 4.39 1.75
N LEU A 66 4.87 3.93 0.56
CA LEU A 66 3.75 4.48 -0.19
C LEU A 66 2.40 3.85 0.18
N TRP A 67 2.39 2.80 1.01
CA TRP A 67 1.20 1.98 1.30
C TRP A 67 -0.08 2.79 1.64
N PRO A 68 -0.05 3.89 2.42
CA PRO A 68 -1.27 4.62 2.78
C PRO A 68 -1.93 5.30 1.59
N PHE A 69 -1.16 5.56 0.53
CA PHE A 69 -1.60 6.31 -0.64
C PHE A 69 -2.06 5.39 -1.79
N LEU A 70 -1.63 4.12 -1.79
CA LEU A 70 -1.85 3.18 -2.90
C LEU A 70 -3.33 2.98 -3.22
N LYS A 71 -4.18 2.83 -2.21
CA LYS A 71 -5.64 2.71 -2.42
C LYS A 71 -6.22 3.87 -3.20
N ARG A 72 -5.90 5.10 -2.79
CA ARG A 72 -6.43 6.30 -3.45
C ARG A 72 -5.88 6.44 -4.86
N PHE A 73 -4.58 6.16 -5.03
CA PHE A 73 -3.93 6.16 -6.34
C PHE A 73 -4.63 5.17 -7.30
N LEU A 74 -4.76 3.90 -6.91
CA LEU A 74 -5.36 2.84 -7.73
C LEU A 74 -6.85 3.07 -8.03
N LEU A 75 -7.60 3.66 -7.09
CA LEU A 75 -8.97 4.14 -7.34
C LEU A 75 -9.00 5.25 -8.41
N LYS A 76 -8.07 6.20 -8.34
CA LYS A 76 -8.03 7.36 -9.24
C LYS A 76 -7.70 6.98 -10.68
N ILE A 77 -6.85 5.99 -10.88
CA ILE A 77 -6.53 5.45 -12.22
C ILE A 77 -7.52 4.36 -12.69
N GLY A 78 -8.55 4.05 -11.89
CA GLY A 78 -9.64 3.16 -12.29
C GLY A 78 -9.32 1.66 -12.24
N LEU A 79 -8.28 1.25 -11.51
CA LEU A 79 -7.91 -0.17 -11.38
C LEU A 79 -8.65 -0.87 -10.22
N VAL A 80 -9.13 -0.10 -9.25
CA VAL A 80 -9.86 -0.59 -8.07
C VAL A 80 -11.25 0.02 -8.04
N GLN A 81 -12.25 -0.77 -7.66
CA GLN A 81 -13.61 -0.34 -7.34
C GLN A 81 -14.09 -1.08 -6.08
N GLU A 82 -14.78 -0.40 -5.18
CA GLU A 82 -15.36 -1.03 -3.97
C GLU A 82 -14.36 -1.86 -3.14
N ASN A 83 -13.10 -1.39 -3.03
CA ASN A 83 -12.00 -2.07 -2.33
C ASN A 83 -11.42 -3.32 -3.00
N LEU A 84 -11.81 -3.64 -4.23
CA LEU A 84 -11.30 -4.78 -4.99
C LEU A 84 -10.75 -4.32 -6.35
N PHE A 85 -9.80 -5.07 -6.89
CA PHE A 85 -9.41 -4.88 -8.30
C PHE A 85 -10.58 -5.25 -9.21
N ILE A 86 -10.78 -4.47 -10.28
CA ILE A 86 -11.90 -4.69 -11.20
C ILE A 86 -11.76 -5.99 -12.01
N ASN A 87 -10.53 -6.46 -12.20
CA ASN A 87 -10.16 -7.73 -12.84
C ASN A 87 -8.68 -8.05 -12.57
N ILE A 88 -8.24 -9.23 -13.00
CA ILE A 88 -6.86 -9.72 -12.84
C ILE A 88 -5.87 -8.78 -13.56
N THR A 89 -6.16 -8.39 -14.80
CA THR A 89 -5.32 -7.47 -15.58
C THR A 89 -5.09 -6.12 -14.88
N SER A 90 -6.05 -5.66 -14.08
CA SER A 90 -5.91 -4.43 -13.29
C SER A 90 -4.99 -4.61 -12.09
N ALA A 91 -4.97 -5.80 -11.48
CA ALA A 91 -4.00 -6.12 -10.44
C ALA A 91 -2.58 -6.22 -11.02
N GLU A 92 -2.41 -6.88 -12.17
CA GLU A 92 -1.13 -6.99 -12.90
C GLU A 92 -0.61 -5.61 -13.28
N ARG A 93 -1.47 -4.78 -13.88
CA ARG A 93 -1.16 -3.38 -14.24
C ARG A 93 -0.81 -2.54 -13.03
N ALA A 94 -1.48 -2.73 -11.89
CA ALA A 94 -1.09 -2.07 -10.66
C ALA A 94 0.31 -2.52 -10.22
N ALA A 95 0.63 -3.81 -10.27
CA ALA A 95 1.94 -4.32 -9.87
C ALA A 95 3.07 -3.72 -10.71
N THR A 96 2.88 -3.57 -12.03
CA THR A 96 3.85 -2.92 -12.93
C THR A 96 3.95 -1.42 -12.66
N LEU A 97 2.83 -0.71 -12.50
CA LEU A 97 2.85 0.72 -12.15
C LEU A 97 3.53 1.00 -10.81
N LEU A 98 3.36 0.14 -9.81
CA LEU A 98 4.06 0.26 -8.54
C LEU A 98 5.59 0.18 -8.72
N GLN A 99 6.08 -0.60 -9.69
CA GLN A 99 7.52 -0.63 -9.97
C GLN A 99 7.97 0.62 -10.71
N TYR A 100 7.18 1.08 -11.69
CA TYR A 100 7.45 2.35 -12.38
C TYR A 100 7.55 3.53 -11.40
N ILE A 101 6.73 3.54 -10.34
CA ILE A 101 6.80 4.54 -9.27
C ILE A 101 8.18 4.53 -8.57
N VAL A 102 8.80 3.37 -8.40
CA VAL A 102 10.08 3.19 -7.67
C VAL A 102 11.28 3.72 -8.45
N ASP A 103 11.35 3.46 -9.76
CA ASP A 103 12.59 3.70 -10.53
C ASP A 103 12.38 4.33 -11.91
N ASN A 104 11.15 4.62 -12.32
CA ASN A 104 10.80 5.16 -13.63
C ASN A 104 11.18 4.24 -14.81
N SER A 105 11.44 2.96 -14.56
CA SER A 105 11.78 1.98 -15.58
C SER A 105 10.54 1.54 -16.37
N ILE A 106 10.67 1.48 -17.69
CA ILE A 106 9.61 0.97 -18.58
C ILE A 106 9.79 -0.55 -18.80
N GLU A 107 11.02 -1.03 -18.74
CA GLU A 107 11.32 -2.46 -18.77
C GLU A 107 11.23 -3.01 -17.35
N ILE A 108 10.16 -3.77 -17.08
CA ILE A 108 9.81 -4.24 -15.75
C ILE A 108 9.78 -5.78 -15.79
N PRO A 109 10.90 -6.46 -15.56
CA PRO A 109 10.91 -7.92 -15.55
C PRO A 109 10.18 -8.45 -14.31
N GLU A 110 9.47 -9.58 -14.44
CA GLU A 110 8.65 -10.09 -13.34
C GLU A 110 9.43 -10.42 -12.05
N TYR A 111 10.70 -10.86 -12.17
CA TYR A 111 11.50 -11.27 -11.02
C TYR A 111 11.79 -10.15 -10.01
N ILE A 112 11.61 -8.87 -10.38
CA ILE A 112 11.74 -7.73 -9.45
C ILE A 112 10.42 -7.34 -8.76
N LEU A 113 9.30 -7.98 -9.13
CA LEU A 113 7.95 -7.68 -8.63
C LEU A 113 7.43 -8.45 -7.40
N PRO A 114 8.20 -9.26 -6.64
CA PRO A 114 7.64 -9.96 -5.47
C PRO A 114 6.87 -9.06 -4.49
N LEU A 115 7.43 -7.91 -4.11
CA LEU A 115 6.74 -6.97 -3.21
C LEU A 115 5.48 -6.38 -3.84
N ASN A 116 5.54 -6.06 -5.14
CA ASN A 116 4.43 -5.49 -5.90
C ASN A 116 3.26 -6.47 -5.96
N LYS A 117 3.53 -7.75 -6.23
CA LYS A 117 2.52 -8.82 -6.21
C LYS A 117 1.83 -8.91 -4.85
N ILE A 118 2.61 -8.95 -3.76
CA ILE A 118 2.07 -8.97 -2.39
C ILE A 118 1.16 -7.76 -2.12
N LEU A 119 1.60 -6.55 -2.48
CA LEU A 119 0.81 -5.32 -2.29
C LEU A 119 -0.44 -5.28 -3.17
N CYS A 120 -0.43 -5.93 -4.33
CA CYS A 120 -1.60 -6.10 -5.20
C CYS A 120 -2.45 -7.34 -4.88
N GLY A 121 -2.10 -8.12 -3.85
CA GLY A 121 -2.82 -9.34 -3.50
C GLY A 121 -2.70 -10.46 -4.54
N ILE A 122 -1.69 -10.41 -5.41
CA ILE A 122 -1.36 -11.44 -6.41
C ILE A 122 -0.49 -12.50 -5.72
N ASP A 123 -0.73 -13.77 -6.02
CA ASP A 123 0.12 -14.86 -5.54
C ASP A 123 1.53 -14.75 -6.16
N LEU A 124 2.57 -15.02 -5.37
CA LEU A 124 3.96 -14.88 -5.82
C LEU A 124 4.28 -15.81 -7.01
N LEU A 125 3.64 -16.98 -7.07
CA LEU A 125 3.83 -17.99 -8.11
C LEU A 125 2.96 -17.73 -9.35
N GLU A 126 1.97 -16.85 -9.26
CA GLU A 126 1.11 -16.51 -10.40
C GLU A 126 1.89 -15.64 -11.39
N PRO A 127 2.06 -16.06 -12.66
CA PRO A 127 2.73 -15.24 -13.66
C PRO A 127 1.93 -13.96 -13.94
N ILE A 128 2.62 -12.87 -14.28
CA ILE A 128 1.95 -11.60 -14.60
C ILE A 128 2.43 -11.06 -15.93
N ASP A 129 1.53 -10.47 -16.72
CA ASP A 129 1.92 -9.80 -17.96
C ASP A 129 2.61 -8.47 -17.65
N THR A 130 3.91 -8.42 -17.92
CA THR A 130 4.73 -7.22 -17.73
C THR A 130 4.84 -6.35 -18.98
N ASN A 131 4.25 -6.75 -20.12
CA ASN A 131 4.35 -6.02 -21.40
C ASN A 131 3.34 -4.88 -21.54
N LEU A 132 2.83 -4.37 -20.42
CA LEU A 132 1.78 -3.37 -20.39
C LEU A 132 2.36 -1.98 -20.68
N GLU A 133 1.88 -1.32 -21.73
CA GLU A 133 2.24 0.06 -22.02
C GLU A 133 1.71 1.01 -20.95
N ILE A 134 2.60 1.81 -20.36
CA ILE A 134 2.26 2.83 -19.36
C ILE A 134 1.83 4.09 -20.10
N THR A 135 0.60 4.53 -19.86
CA THR A 135 0.02 5.69 -20.52
C THR A 135 0.52 7.00 -19.91
N LYS A 136 0.46 8.09 -20.68
CA LYS A 136 0.81 9.44 -20.18
C LYS A 136 -0.02 9.86 -18.96
N GLN A 137 -1.29 9.44 -18.89
CA GLN A 137 -2.15 9.71 -17.76
C GLN A 137 -1.63 9.02 -16.49
N GLU A 138 -1.24 7.75 -16.59
CA GLU A 138 -0.69 7.02 -15.44
C GLU A 138 0.65 7.57 -14.98
N ILE A 139 1.53 7.94 -15.92
CA ILE A 139 2.79 8.63 -15.58
C ILE A 139 2.48 9.87 -14.75
N THR A 140 1.54 10.70 -15.21
CA THR A 140 1.14 11.93 -14.50
C THR A 140 0.61 11.61 -13.08
N GLU A 141 -0.19 10.57 -12.94
CA GLU A 141 -0.73 10.15 -11.64
C GLU A 141 0.34 9.56 -10.71
N CYS A 142 1.35 8.88 -11.25
CA CYS A 142 2.51 8.41 -10.47
C CYS A 142 3.32 9.59 -9.91
N GLU A 143 3.56 10.63 -10.72
CA GLU A 143 4.28 11.83 -10.29
C GLU A 143 3.47 12.63 -9.24
N TYR A 144 2.14 12.66 -9.37
CA TYR A 144 1.26 13.26 -8.35
C TYR A 144 1.26 12.48 -7.04
N LEU A 145 1.28 11.15 -7.09
CA LEU A 145 1.42 10.31 -5.90
C LEU A 145 2.71 10.63 -5.15
N LEU A 146 3.85 10.63 -5.86
CA LEU A 146 5.16 10.91 -5.26
C LEU A 146 5.22 12.32 -4.68
N SER A 147 4.71 13.31 -5.41
CA SER A 147 4.60 14.69 -4.93
C SER A 147 3.77 14.79 -3.64
N ALA A 148 2.64 14.10 -3.59
CA ALA A 148 1.77 14.09 -2.41
C ALA A 148 2.48 13.46 -1.20
N VAL A 149 3.21 12.35 -1.39
CA VAL A 149 3.97 11.69 -0.32
C VAL A 149 5.05 12.61 0.23
N ILE A 150 5.83 13.25 -0.65
CA ILE A 150 6.89 14.21 -0.27
C ILE A 150 6.32 15.41 0.49
N GLN A 151 5.16 15.92 0.07
CA GLN A 151 4.50 17.04 0.76
C GLN A 151 3.97 16.64 2.14
N ASN A 152 3.40 15.44 2.27
CA ASN A 152 2.89 14.94 3.55
C ASN A 152 4.03 14.60 4.51
N TRP A 153 5.17 14.15 4.00
CA TRP A 153 6.38 13.92 4.80
C TRP A 153 7.23 15.19 4.85
N SER A 154 6.77 16.16 5.65
CA SER A 154 7.24 17.56 5.65
C SER A 154 8.76 17.78 5.71
N ILE A 155 9.52 16.87 6.33
CA ILE A 155 10.99 16.93 6.37
C ILE A 155 11.64 16.75 4.98
N LEU A 156 10.95 16.07 4.07
CA LEU A 156 11.39 15.82 2.70
C LEU A 156 10.93 16.88 1.71
N LYS A 157 10.20 17.93 2.12
CA LYS A 157 9.55 18.89 1.21
C LYS A 157 10.43 19.54 0.14
N ASN A 158 11.75 19.57 0.34
CA ASN A 158 12.73 20.13 -0.61
C ASN A 158 13.43 19.04 -1.45
N THR A 159 13.01 17.79 -1.33
CA THR A 159 13.56 16.64 -2.07
C THR A 159 12.87 16.55 -3.42
N SER A 160 13.64 16.38 -4.49
CA SER A 160 13.07 16.07 -5.80
C SER A 160 12.47 14.66 -5.81
N ILE A 161 11.55 14.40 -6.74
CA ILE A 161 10.97 13.05 -6.92
C ILE A 161 12.07 12.02 -7.20
N GLU A 162 13.05 12.38 -8.02
CA GLU A 162 14.19 11.51 -8.33
C GLU A 162 15.07 11.24 -7.10
N GLY A 163 15.31 12.25 -6.27
CA GLY A 163 16.02 12.08 -5.00
C GLY A 163 15.25 11.18 -4.04
N PHE A 164 13.92 11.32 -4.00
CA PHE A 164 13.05 10.49 -3.18
C PHE A 164 13.05 9.02 -3.62
N ARG A 165 12.94 8.76 -4.93
CA ARG A 165 13.07 7.40 -5.52
C ARG A 165 14.36 6.72 -5.07
N LYS A 166 15.50 7.38 -5.29
CA LYS A 166 16.83 6.85 -4.96
C LYS A 166 17.05 6.62 -3.48
N ALA A 167 16.68 7.58 -2.63
CA ALA A 167 16.99 7.51 -1.20
C ALA A 167 16.02 6.61 -0.42
N PHE A 168 14.75 6.55 -0.84
CA PHE A 168 13.68 5.96 -0.03
C PHE A 168 12.91 4.83 -0.68
N LEU A 169 12.82 4.74 -2.02
CA LEU A 169 12.06 3.68 -2.69
C LEU A 169 12.95 2.53 -3.16
N GLN A 170 14.13 2.84 -3.69
CA GLN A 170 15.12 1.87 -4.17
C GLN A 170 15.95 1.29 -3.01
N ARG A 171 15.27 0.56 -2.13
CA ARG A 171 15.86 -0.04 -0.93
C ARG A 171 15.98 -1.54 -1.07
N LYS A 172 17.13 -2.06 -0.68
CA LYS A 172 17.32 -3.49 -0.54
C LYS A 172 16.52 -4.01 0.64
N GLY A 173 16.03 -5.23 0.50
CA GLY A 173 15.34 -5.92 1.58
C GLY A 173 15.16 -7.40 1.30
N ILE A 174 14.65 -8.08 2.30
CA ILE A 174 14.36 -9.52 2.28
C ILE A 174 12.88 -9.70 2.59
N LEU A 175 12.18 -10.40 1.69
CA LEU A 175 10.82 -10.89 1.93
C LEU A 175 10.89 -12.31 2.47
N LYS A 176 10.16 -12.56 3.55
CA LYS A 176 10.00 -13.85 4.23
C LYS A 176 8.53 -14.24 4.24
N ILE A 177 8.24 -15.52 4.03
CA ILE A 177 6.88 -16.05 3.90
C ILE A 177 6.67 -17.18 4.90
N ARG A 178 5.74 -17.01 5.84
CA ARG A 178 5.42 -18.10 6.78
C ARG A 178 3.96 -18.05 7.22
N ASP A 179 3.33 -19.21 7.27
CA ASP A 179 1.98 -19.41 7.82
C ASP A 179 0.94 -18.41 7.27
N GLY A 180 1.01 -18.11 5.97
CA GLY A 180 0.10 -17.17 5.31
C GLY A 180 0.28 -15.72 5.79
N SER A 181 1.47 -15.33 6.22
CA SER A 181 1.84 -13.91 6.43
C SER A 181 3.16 -13.61 5.72
N TYR A 182 3.41 -12.32 5.49
CA TYR A 182 4.64 -11.83 4.89
C TYR A 182 5.41 -10.99 5.90
N LEU A 183 6.73 -11.07 5.87
CA LEU A 183 7.63 -10.18 6.59
C LEU A 183 8.59 -9.54 5.58
N LEU A 184 8.62 -8.21 5.55
CA LEU A 184 9.60 -7.43 4.82
C LEU A 184 10.64 -6.87 5.79
N GLN A 185 11.90 -7.26 5.62
CA GLN A 185 13.03 -6.69 6.34
C GLN A 185 13.79 -5.74 5.42
N VAL A 186 13.96 -4.48 5.81
CA VAL A 186 14.61 -3.45 4.99
C VAL A 186 16.01 -3.17 5.52
N GLU A 187 17.00 -3.21 4.61
CA GLU A 187 18.41 -2.92 4.92
C GLU A 187 18.57 -1.47 5.38
N ARG A 188 19.37 -1.29 6.43
CA ARG A 188 19.62 0.02 7.03
C ARG A 188 20.49 0.90 6.14
N GLU A 189 20.10 2.16 5.97
CA GLU A 189 20.92 3.20 5.32
C GLU A 189 20.97 4.48 6.16
N THR A 190 21.86 5.39 5.78
CA THR A 190 22.08 6.66 6.49
C THR A 190 20.87 7.60 6.48
N TYR A 191 20.07 7.59 5.40
CA TYR A 191 18.88 8.43 5.26
C TYR A 191 17.72 8.02 6.19
N ASP A 192 17.81 6.84 6.81
CA ASP A 192 16.72 6.25 7.61
C ASP A 192 16.42 7.03 8.88
N ILE A 193 17.35 7.90 9.33
CA ILE A 193 17.10 8.85 10.43
C ILE A 193 15.88 9.74 10.17
N LEU A 194 15.50 9.94 8.90
CA LEU A 194 14.35 10.75 8.53
C LEU A 194 13.02 9.99 8.72
N LEU A 195 13.04 8.66 8.79
CA LEU A 195 11.86 7.82 9.00
C LEU A 195 11.27 8.01 10.39
N ASP A 196 12.06 8.44 11.38
CA ASP A 196 11.55 8.81 12.71
C ASP A 196 10.54 9.99 12.68
N ARG A 197 10.47 10.69 11.54
CA ARG A 197 9.56 11.82 11.29
C ARG A 197 8.46 11.50 10.29
N ILE A 198 8.30 10.24 9.87
CA ILE A 198 7.22 9.85 8.97
C ILE A 198 5.87 9.93 9.71
N PRO A 199 4.82 10.55 9.13
CA PRO A 199 3.58 10.80 9.87
C PRO A 199 2.60 9.61 9.90
N TRP A 200 2.98 8.44 9.35
CA TRP A 200 2.16 7.23 9.34
C TRP A 200 2.94 6.00 9.83
N SER A 201 2.25 4.98 10.32
CA SER A 201 2.90 3.71 10.66
C SER A 201 3.31 2.97 9.38
N ILE A 202 4.48 2.35 9.42
CA ILE A 202 4.96 1.47 8.34
C ILE A 202 5.15 0.02 8.81
N LYS A 203 4.87 -0.30 10.07
CA LYS A 203 5.16 -1.62 10.67
C LYS A 203 4.24 -2.75 10.20
N VAL A 204 2.98 -2.43 9.93
CA VAL A 204 1.97 -3.43 9.55
C VAL A 204 1.18 -2.85 8.39
N VAL A 205 1.19 -3.55 7.27
CA VAL A 205 0.52 -3.15 6.03
C VAL A 205 -0.52 -4.19 5.64
N LYS A 206 -1.74 -3.70 5.45
CA LYS A 206 -2.88 -4.50 4.99
C LYS A 206 -3.78 -3.63 4.11
N LEU A 207 -3.66 -3.81 2.80
CA LEU A 207 -4.54 -3.17 1.82
C LEU A 207 -5.83 -3.98 1.67
N PRO A 208 -6.94 -3.36 1.21
CA PRO A 208 -8.25 -3.99 1.27
C PRO A 208 -8.40 -5.29 0.46
N TRP A 209 -7.64 -5.43 -0.62
CA TRP A 209 -7.63 -6.61 -1.51
C TRP A 209 -6.55 -7.63 -1.16
N MET A 210 -5.70 -7.36 -0.16
CA MET A 210 -4.67 -8.33 0.25
C MET A 210 -5.33 -9.46 1.04
N ASN A 211 -4.91 -10.71 0.80
CA ASN A 211 -5.33 -11.87 1.58
C ASN A 211 -4.60 -11.96 2.92
N ASN A 212 -3.32 -11.61 2.93
CA ASN A 212 -2.43 -11.78 4.09
C ASN A 212 -1.94 -10.43 4.62
N ILE A 213 -1.39 -10.40 5.83
CA ILE A 213 -0.77 -9.19 6.41
C ILE A 213 0.70 -9.17 6.00
N LEU A 214 1.21 -7.96 5.73
CA LEU A 214 2.63 -7.71 5.55
C LEU A 214 3.17 -6.99 6.78
N TYR A 215 4.00 -7.68 7.55
CA TYR A 215 4.80 -7.09 8.62
C TYR A 215 6.06 -6.46 8.02
N VAL A 216 6.51 -5.36 8.60
CA VAL A 216 7.66 -4.61 8.10
C VAL A 216 8.58 -4.31 9.26
N GLU A 217 9.81 -4.76 9.09
CA GLU A 217 10.92 -4.42 9.96
C GLU A 217 11.89 -3.52 9.22
N TRP A 218 12.15 -2.37 9.81
CA TRP A 218 13.12 -1.43 9.30
C TRP A 218 14.39 -1.47 10.16
N ASN A 219 15.55 -1.38 9.52
CA ASN A 219 16.88 -1.43 10.16
C ASN A 219 17.29 -2.81 10.71
N THR A 220 16.84 -3.91 10.12
CA THR A 220 17.06 -5.26 10.65
C THR A 220 17.99 -6.14 9.81
N VAL A 221 18.41 -5.68 8.64
CA VAL A 221 19.35 -6.38 7.73
C VAL A 221 20.59 -5.55 7.50
#